data_AF-A0A971SK85-F1
#
_entry.id   AF-A0A971SK85-F1
#
_cell.length_a   1.000
_cell.length_b   1.000
_cell.length_c   1.000
_cell.angle_alpha   90.00
_cell.angle_beta   90.00
_cell.angle_gamma   90.00
#
_symmetry.space_group_name_H-M   'P 1'
#
loop_
_entity.id
_entity.type
_entity.pdbx_description
1 polymer ?
#
loop_
_entity_poly.entity_id
_entity_poly.type
_entity_poly.pdbx_seq_one_letter_code
_entity_poly.pdbx_strand_id
1 'polypeptide(L)' 'MVWRFWLTLFGVAFVSINLYLAAAVYVDAKKRRFDRINLPPGWWALATFFFSLWGFFVYWVVHHSTLAVREQRPPF' A
#
# COMPACT_ATOMS: atom_id res chain seq x y z
N MET A 1 -2.82 31.53 16.91
CA MET A 1 -3.72 30.98 15.87
C MET A 1 -2.97 30.35 14.70
N VAL A 2 -1.89 30.96 14.19
CA VAL A 2 -1.08 30.45 13.06
C VAL A 2 -0.55 29.01 13.25
N TRP A 3 -0.11 28.64 14.45
CA TRP A 3 0.40 27.29 14.73
C TRP A 3 -0.63 26.17 14.52
N ARG A 4 -1.89 26.39 14.94
CA ARG A 4 -2.97 25.40 14.73
C ARG A 4 -3.28 25.23 13.25
N PHE A 5 -3.23 26.32 12.48
CA PHE A 5 -3.43 26.29 11.02
C PHE A 5 -2.39 25.42 10.32
N TRP A 6 -1.10 25.61 10.63
CA TRP A 6 -0.03 24.79 10.06
C TRP A 6 -0.17 23.32 10.47
N LEU A 7 -0.46 23.03 11.74
CA LEU A 7 -0.71 21.66 12.20
C LEU A 7 -1.87 20.99 11.46
N THR A 8 -2.98 21.71 11.26
CA THR A 8 -4.12 21.17 10.49
C THR A 8 -3.74 20.94 9.04
N LEU A 9 -2.96 21.82 8.43
CA LEU A 9 -2.53 21.69 7.03
C LEU A 9 -1.60 20.47 6.86
N PHE A 10 -0.64 20.28 7.77
CA PHE A 10 0.21 19.08 7.78
C PHE A 10 -0.59 17.81 8.02
N GLY A 11 -1.55 17.82 8.94
CA GLY A 11 -2.43 16.68 9.19
C GLY A 11 -3.25 16.30 7.96
N VAL A 12 -3.85 17.27 7.28
CA VAL A 12 -4.64 17.05 6.06
C VAL A 12 -3.76 16.54 4.92
N ALA A 13 -2.57 17.11 4.74
CA ALA A 13 -1.61 16.65 3.73
C ALA A 13 -1.20 15.19 3.99
N PHE A 14 -0.88 14.87 5.25
CA PHE A 14 -0.50 13.51 5.64
C PHE A 14 -1.64 12.51 5.36
N VAL A 15 -2.86 12.81 5.80
CA VAL A 15 -4.03 11.94 5.55
C VAL A 15 -4.30 11.80 4.06
N SER A 16 -4.16 12.86 3.27
CA SER A 16 -4.35 12.82 1.81
C SER A 16 -3.34 11.92 1.12
N ILE A 17 -2.07 11.98 1.52
CA ILE A 17 -1.01 11.10 1.01
C ILE A 17 -1.31 9.64 1.36
N ASN A 18 -1.71 9.36 2.60
CA ASN A 18 -2.09 8.03 3.06
C ASN A 18 -3.26 7.45 2.25
N LEU A 19 -4.28 8.28 2.02
CA LEU A 19 -5.45 7.90 1.24
C LEU A 19 -5.09 7.59 -0.21
N TYR A 20 -4.22 8.41 -0.82
CA TYR A 20 -3.72 8.19 -2.17
C TYR A 20 -2.91 6.89 -2.28
N LEU A 21 -1.98 6.64 -1.35
CA LEU A 21 -1.21 5.40 -1.32
C LEU A 21 -2.10 4.17 -1.13
N ALA A 22 -3.07 4.23 -0.21
CA ALA A 22 -4.02 3.14 0.00
C ALA A 22 -4.85 2.85 -1.26
N ALA A 23 -5.31 3.88 -1.97
CA ALA A 23 -6.02 3.72 -3.23
C ALA A 23 -5.13 3.12 -4.33
N ALA A 24 -3.88 3.56 -4.44
CA ALA A 24 -2.92 3.01 -5.41
C ALA A 24 -2.64 1.51 -5.15
N VAL A 25 -2.41 1.15 -3.88
CA VAL A 25 -2.22 -0.25 -3.45
C VAL A 25 -3.47 -1.08 -3.73
N TYR A 26 -4.67 -0.55 -3.44
CA TYR A 26 -5.93 -1.24 -3.72
C TYR A 26 -6.11 -1.54 -5.21
N VAL A 27 -5.87 -0.54 -6.08
CA VAL A 27 -6.00 -0.69 -7.53
C VAL A 27 -4.98 -1.69 -8.07
N ASP A 28 -3.74 -1.64 -7.61
CA ASP A 28 -2.69 -2.56 -8.03
C ASP A 28 -2.97 -4.00 -7.55
N ALA A 29 -3.36 -4.17 -6.28
CA ALA A 29 -3.75 -5.46 -5.71
C ALA A 29 -4.98 -6.06 -6.43
N LYS A 30 -5.96 -5.23 -6.80
CA LYS A 30 -7.15 -5.65 -7.57
C LYS A 30 -6.80 -6.07 -8.99
N LYS A 31 -5.92 -5.31 -9.68
CA LYS A 31 -5.46 -5.64 -11.04
C LYS A 31 -4.66 -6.93 -11.09
N ARG A 32 -3.90 -7.25 -10.05
CA ARG A 32 -2.93 -8.35 -10.07
C ARG A 32 -3.41 -9.65 -9.42
N ARG A 33 -4.68 -9.74 -8.97
CA ARG A 33 -5.29 -10.92 -8.30
C ARG A 33 -4.22 -11.75 -7.57
N PHE A 34 -3.74 -11.24 -6.44
CA PHE A 34 -2.75 -11.95 -5.63
C PHE A 34 -3.31 -13.31 -5.16
N ASP A 35 -3.12 -14.35 -5.96
CA ASP A 35 -3.62 -15.71 -5.68
C ASP A 35 -2.78 -16.43 -4.61
N ARG A 36 -1.65 -15.87 -4.17
CA ARG A 36 -0.75 -16.54 -3.19
C ARG A 36 -0.94 -16.13 -1.75
N ILE A 37 -1.29 -14.87 -1.50
CA ILE A 37 -1.62 -14.38 -0.18
C ILE A 37 -3.09 -14.08 -0.27
N ASN A 38 -3.92 -14.98 0.26
CA ASN A 38 -5.38 -14.93 0.22
C ASN A 38 -5.96 -13.73 1.01
N LEU A 39 -5.22 -12.63 1.13
CA LEU A 39 -5.67 -11.38 1.71
C LEU A 39 -6.41 -10.56 0.65
N PRO A 40 -7.65 -10.15 0.94
CA PRO A 40 -8.41 -9.26 0.07
C PRO A 40 -7.65 -7.94 -0.20
N PRO A 41 -7.80 -7.35 -1.40
CA PRO A 41 -7.21 -6.05 -1.73
C PRO A 41 -7.56 -4.95 -0.73
N GLY A 42 -8.75 -5.03 -0.12
CA GLY A 42 -9.20 -4.10 0.92
C GLY A 42 -8.35 -4.14 2.19
N TRP A 43 -7.83 -5.31 2.59
CA TRP A 43 -6.96 -5.43 3.76
C TRP A 43 -5.59 -4.82 3.53
N TRP A 44 -5.06 -4.95 2.31
CA TRP A 44 -3.83 -4.26 1.91
C TRP A 44 -3.98 -2.75 1.94
N ALA A 45 -5.09 -2.23 1.39
CA ALA A 45 -5.39 -0.80 1.44
C ALA A 45 -5.55 -0.28 2.87
N LEU A 46 -6.25 -1.02 3.73
CA LEU A 46 -6.41 -0.70 5.16
C LEU A 46 -5.06 -0.67 5.88
N ALA A 47 -4.23 -1.69 5.67
CA ALA A 47 -2.90 -1.75 6.26
C ALA A 47 -2.04 -0.56 5.80
N THR A 48 -2.05 -0.22 4.51
CA THR A 48 -1.36 0.96 3.98
C THR A 48 -1.90 2.27 4.54
N PHE A 49 -3.20 2.39 4.77
CA PHE A 49 -3.79 3.61 5.33
C PHE A 49 -3.44 3.82 6.81
N PHE A 50 -3.46 2.76 7.63
CA PHE A 50 -3.16 2.86 9.07
C PHE A 50 -1.67 2.92 9.37
N PHE A 51 -0.85 2.20 8.61
CA PHE A 51 0.59 2.14 8.81
C PHE A 51 1.36 3.09 7.87
N SER A 52 0.67 3.88 7.05
CA SER A 52 1.27 4.88 6.16
C SER A 52 2.37 4.29 5.28
N LEU A 53 3.53 4.96 5.24
CA LEU A 53 4.73 4.49 4.55
C LEU A 53 5.11 3.04 4.92
N TRP A 54 4.88 2.62 6.17
CA TRP A 54 5.25 1.26 6.59
C TRP A 54 4.32 0.20 5.97
N GLY A 55 3.02 0.47 5.90
CA GLY A 55 2.07 -0.42 5.24
C GLY A 55 2.30 -0.49 3.73
N PHE A 56 2.70 0.62 3.10
CA PHE A 56 3.16 0.64 1.72
C PHE A 56 4.47 -0.13 1.53
N PHE A 57 5.42 0.01 2.45
CA PHE A 57 6.70 -0.70 2.39
C PHE A 57 6.51 -2.21 2.51
N VAL A 58 5.66 -2.68 3.43
CA VAL A 58 5.32 -4.10 3.54
C VAL A 58 4.63 -4.60 2.26
N TYR A 59 3.67 -3.84 1.70
CA TYR A 59 3.07 -4.17 0.41
C TYR A 59 4.12 -4.25 -0.70
N TRP A 60 5.01 -3.26 -0.76
CA TRP A 60 6.08 -3.18 -1.75
C TRP A 60 7.05 -4.35 -1.63
N VAL A 61 7.48 -4.70 -0.42
CA VAL A 61 8.37 -5.85 -0.17
C VAL A 61 7.67 -7.13 -0.59
N VAL A 62 6.43 -7.36 -0.16
CA VAL A 62 5.66 -8.54 -0.57
C VAL A 62 5.50 -8.59 -2.10
N HIS A 63 5.25 -7.45 -2.74
CA HIS A 63 5.10 -7.33 -4.19
C HIS A 63 6.41 -7.58 -4.96
N HIS A 64 7.52 -6.98 -4.54
CA HIS A 64 8.82 -7.13 -5.20
C HIS A 64 9.50 -8.46 -4.88
N SER A 65 9.36 -8.98 -3.66
CA SER A 65 9.84 -10.32 -3.32
C SER A 65 9.07 -11.41 -4.06
N THR A 66 7.78 -11.21 -4.39
CA THR A 66 7.04 -12.17 -5.23
C THR A 66 7.35 -12.06 -6.72
N LEU A 67 7.75 -10.87 -7.23
CA LEU A 67 8.30 -10.72 -8.58
C LEU A 67 9.59 -11.52 -8.77
N ALA A 68 10.47 -11.57 -7.75
CA ALA A 68 11.69 -12.40 -7.80
C ALA A 68 11.39 -13.91 -7.92
N VAL A 69 10.22 -14.38 -7.47
CA VAL A 69 9.83 -15.80 -7.57
C VAL A 69 9.30 -16.16 -8.96
N ARG A 70 8.92 -15.19 -9.79
CA ARG A 70 8.44 -15.46 -11.16
C ARG A 70 9.54 -15.93 -12.11
N GLU A 71 10.80 -15.64 -11.82
CA GLU A 71 11.95 -16.08 -12.65
C GLU A 71 12.44 -17.50 -12.31
N GLN A 72 12.04 -18.07 -11.18
CA GLN A 72 12.56 -19.37 -10.71
C GLN A 72 11.60 -20.54 -10.88
N ARG A 73 10.43 -20.36 -11.53
CA ARG A 73 9.62 -21.51 -11.94
C ARG A 73 9.94 -21.86 -13.39
N PRO A 74 10.73 -22.91 -13.67
CA PRO A 74 10.81 -23.43 -15.01
C PRO A 74 9.40 -23.84 -15.48
N PRO A 75 9.06 -23.63 -16.76
CA PRO A 75 7.86 -24.21 -17.32
C PRO A 75 8.11 -25.71 -17.46
N PHE A 76 7.60 -26.46 -16.47
CA PHE A 76 7.66 -27.93 -16.38
C PHE A 76 9.02 -28.51 -15.99
#